data_AF-A0A6L4YRZ9-F1
#
_entry.id   AF-A0A6L4YRZ9-F1
#
_cell.length_a   1.000
_cell.length_b   1.000
_cell.length_c   1.000
_cell.angle_alpha   90.00
_cell.angle_beta   90.00
_cell.angle_gamma   90.00
#
_symmetry.space_group_name_H-M   'P 1'
#
loop_
_entity.id
_entity.type
_entity.pdbx_description
1 polymer ?
#
loop_
_entity_poly.entity_id
_entity_poly.type
_entity_poly.pdbx_seq_one_letter_code
_entity_poly.pdbx_strand_id
1 'polypeptide(L)'
;MFTAGNVNLSTTGASSVTIPGLYNGSYYVTVRHRNSIETTTATPVSFAGGTINYSFDAPSKAYGSNLILMAGPGTWYAIYGGDVTQDGSVDTGDMTPVDNDAAAFVAGYVVTDVNGDGSVDTADITIIDNNSAAFVTSATP
;
A
#
# COMPACT_ATOMS: atom_id res chain seq x y z
N MET A 1 -7.94 17.70 -7.01
CA MET A 1 -7.28 16.63 -6.24
C MET A 1 -7.58 16.87 -4.76
N PHE A 2 -7.90 15.83 -4.01
CA PHE A 2 -8.08 15.86 -2.56
C PHE A 2 -7.24 14.74 -1.96
N THR A 3 -6.57 15.00 -0.84
CA THR A 3 -5.75 14.02 -0.13
C THR A 3 -6.05 14.11 1.35
N ALA A 4 -6.31 12.97 1.98
CA ALA A 4 -6.37 12.84 3.43
C ALA A 4 -5.10 12.14 3.91
N GLY A 5 -4.30 12.83 4.72
CA GLY A 5 -3.12 12.27 5.37
C GLY A 5 -3.45 11.66 6.73
N ASN A 6 -2.57 10.80 7.25
CA ASN A 6 -2.63 10.23 8.59
C ASN A 6 -3.97 9.51 8.88
N VAL A 7 -4.49 8.79 7.88
CA VAL A 7 -5.72 8.00 8.01
C VAL A 7 -5.37 6.70 8.72
N ASN A 8 -6.02 6.42 9.85
CA ASN A 8 -5.84 5.17 10.57
C ASN A 8 -6.49 4.00 9.82
N LEU A 9 -5.74 2.91 9.69
CA LEU A 9 -6.23 1.63 9.19
C LEU A 9 -6.53 0.72 10.39
N SER A 10 -7.73 0.15 10.44
CA SER A 10 -8.07 -0.84 11.46
C SER A 10 -7.36 -2.17 11.20
N THR A 11 -7.29 -3.03 12.21
CA THR A 11 -6.80 -4.41 12.07
C THR A 11 -7.68 -5.29 11.18
N THR A 12 -8.86 -4.82 10.79
CA THR A 12 -9.73 -5.48 9.82
C THR A 12 -9.52 -4.97 8.39
N GLY A 13 -8.52 -4.10 8.16
CA GLY A 13 -8.24 -3.51 6.84
C GLY A 13 -9.22 -2.41 6.42
N ALA A 14 -9.97 -1.83 7.37
CA ALA A 14 -10.94 -0.78 7.08
C ALA A 14 -10.41 0.60 7.50
N SER A 15 -10.70 1.61 6.69
CA SER A 15 -10.47 3.02 7.01
C SER A 15 -11.63 3.87 6.51
N SER A 16 -11.80 5.06 7.06
CA SER A 16 -12.87 5.99 6.67
C SER A 16 -12.35 7.41 6.63
N VAL A 17 -12.75 8.17 5.61
CA VAL A 17 -12.35 9.56 5.41
C VAL A 17 -13.59 10.39 5.07
N THR A 18 -13.68 11.60 5.62
CA THR A 18 -14.70 12.57 5.21
C THR A 18 -14.17 13.39 4.04
N ILE A 19 -14.87 13.32 2.90
CA ILE A 19 -14.55 14.07 1.69
C ILE A 19 -15.49 15.29 1.59
N PRO A 20 -14.99 16.50 1.27
CA PRO A 20 -15.85 17.65 1.04
C PRO A 20 -16.87 17.39 -0.09
N GLY A 21 -18.14 17.73 0.14
CA GLY A 21 -19.23 17.46 -0.81
C GLY A 21 -19.11 18.16 -2.18
N LEU A 22 -18.13 19.07 -2.34
CA LEU A 22 -17.81 19.64 -3.66
C LEU A 22 -17.21 18.60 -4.61
N TYR A 23 -16.59 17.54 -4.09
CA TYR A 23 -16.00 16.45 -4.88
C TYR A 23 -17.05 15.37 -5.14
N ASN A 24 -18.08 15.69 -5.93
CA ASN A 24 -19.20 14.78 -6.22
C ASN A 24 -19.15 14.08 -7.59
N GLY A 25 -18.03 14.24 -8.32
CA GLY A 25 -17.78 13.57 -9.60
C GLY A 25 -17.30 12.12 -9.46
N SER A 26 -16.80 11.55 -10.55
CA SER A 26 -16.12 10.25 -10.56
C SER A 26 -14.61 10.42 -10.52
N TYR A 27 -13.95 9.75 -9.58
CA TYR A 27 -12.50 9.89 -9.36
C TYR A 27 -11.84 8.53 -9.16
N TYR A 28 -10.60 8.42 -9.63
CA TYR A 28 -9.72 7.36 -9.16
C TYR A 28 -9.33 7.61 -7.70
N VAL A 29 -9.36 6.56 -6.89
CA VAL A 29 -8.95 6.62 -5.48
C VAL A 29 -7.63 5.89 -5.34
N THR A 30 -6.60 6.57 -4.84
CA THR A 30 -5.28 5.99 -4.61
C THR A 30 -5.06 5.85 -3.11
N VAL A 31 -4.71 4.65 -2.67
CA VAL A 31 -4.25 4.36 -1.31
C VAL A 31 -2.72 4.39 -1.32
N ARG A 32 -2.15 5.22 -0.45
CA ARG A 32 -0.70 5.30 -0.22
C ARG A 32 -0.42 4.90 1.22
N HIS A 33 0.52 3.99 1.39
CA HIS A 33 1.00 3.53 2.68
C HIS A 33 2.51 3.72 2.77
N ARG A 34 3.07 3.84 3.98
CA ARG A 34 4.41 4.41 4.24
C ARG A 34 5.58 3.74 3.51
N ASN A 35 5.42 2.47 3.15
CA ASN A 35 6.45 1.60 2.60
C ASN A 35 5.86 0.57 1.62
N SER A 36 4.81 0.96 0.92
CA SER A 36 4.06 0.08 0.03
C SER A 36 3.77 0.80 -1.28
N ILE A 37 3.59 0.02 -2.33
CA ILE A 37 3.24 0.53 -3.65
C ILE A 37 1.87 1.21 -3.58
N GLU A 38 1.80 2.41 -4.14
CA GLU A 38 0.53 3.10 -4.26
C GLU A 38 -0.44 2.30 -5.14
N THR A 39 -1.64 2.09 -4.61
CA THR A 39 -2.65 1.25 -5.26
C THR A 39 -3.87 2.08 -5.59
N THR A 40 -4.21 2.12 -6.87
CA THR A 40 -5.31 2.93 -7.41
C THR A 40 -6.49 2.06 -7.81
N THR A 41 -7.72 2.56 -7.65
CA THR A 41 -8.93 1.84 -8.10
C THR A 41 -8.86 1.50 -9.60
N ALA A 42 -9.37 0.33 -9.98
CA ALA A 42 -9.34 -0.10 -11.39
C ALA A 42 -10.14 0.83 -12.31
N THR A 43 -11.20 1.43 -11.79
CA THR A 43 -12.06 2.38 -12.50
C THR A 43 -12.37 3.58 -11.60
N PRO A 44 -12.82 4.71 -12.18
CA PRO A 44 -13.29 5.83 -11.38
C PRO A 44 -14.48 5.44 -10.49
N VAL A 45 -14.44 5.83 -9.22
CA VAL A 45 -15.51 5.66 -8.24
C VAL A 45 -16.37 6.91 -8.22
N SER A 46 -17.69 6.77 -8.22
CA SER A 46 -18.62 7.92 -8.13
C SER A 46 -18.75 8.42 -6.69
N PHE A 47 -18.59 9.73 -6.51
CA PHE A 47 -18.73 10.41 -5.22
C PHE A 47 -20.04 11.21 -5.10
N ALA A 48 -21.04 10.93 -5.94
CA ALA A 48 -22.33 11.62 -5.90
C ALA A 48 -23.20 11.26 -4.68
N GLY A 49 -22.86 10.18 -3.95
CA GLY A 49 -23.59 9.70 -2.77
C GLY A 49 -23.06 10.24 -1.43
N GLY A 50 -23.84 10.08 -0.36
CA GLY A 50 -23.44 10.50 1.00
C GLY A 50 -22.43 9.56 1.67
N THR A 51 -22.50 8.26 1.38
CA THR A 51 -21.52 7.26 1.84
C THR A 51 -21.06 6.45 0.65
N ILE A 52 -19.74 6.35 0.49
CA ILE A 52 -19.11 5.67 -0.64
C ILE A 52 -18.21 4.58 -0.05
N ASN A 53 -18.41 3.34 -0.49
CA ASN A 53 -17.63 2.20 -0.05
C ASN A 53 -16.83 1.65 -1.24
N TYR A 54 -15.55 1.38 -1.01
CA TYR A 54 -14.68 0.71 -1.97
C TYR A 54 -13.79 -0.29 -1.25
N SER A 55 -13.59 -1.45 -1.84
CA SER A 55 -12.80 -2.55 -1.30
C SER A 55 -11.80 -3.03 -2.34
N PHE A 56 -10.55 -3.18 -1.92
CA PHE A 56 -9.45 -3.78 -2.71
C PHE A 56 -9.37 -5.29 -2.41
N ASP A 57 -10.48 -6.00 -2.59
CA ASP A 57 -10.65 -7.42 -2.24
C ASP A 57 -10.46 -8.39 -3.40
N ALA A 58 -10.10 -7.88 -4.58
CA ALA A 58 -9.75 -8.69 -5.74
C ALA A 58 -8.84 -7.89 -6.68
N PRO A 59 -7.96 -8.54 -7.47
CA PRO A 59 -7.05 -7.85 -8.37
C PRO A 59 -7.79 -6.94 -9.35
N SER A 60 -8.97 -7.34 -9.83
CA SER A 60 -9.81 -6.53 -10.71
C SER A 60 -10.34 -5.23 -10.08
N LYS A 61 -10.15 -5.02 -8.78
CA LYS A 61 -10.43 -3.75 -8.07
C LYS A 61 -9.24 -2.79 -8.08
N ALA A 62 -8.04 -3.25 -8.39
CA ALA A 62 -6.87 -2.40 -8.52
C ALA A 62 -6.54 -2.16 -10.00
N TYR A 63 -6.11 -0.96 -10.33
CA TYR A 63 -5.58 -0.65 -11.65
C TYR A 63 -4.37 -1.56 -11.93
N GLY A 64 -4.28 -2.10 -13.14
CA GLY A 64 -3.24 -3.07 -13.50
C GLY A 64 -3.30 -4.42 -12.75
N SER A 65 -4.38 -4.71 -12.00
CA SER A 65 -4.45 -5.89 -11.12
C SER A 65 -3.36 -5.93 -10.04
N ASN A 66 -2.94 -4.76 -9.55
CA ASN A 66 -1.79 -4.59 -8.66
C ASN A 66 -2.10 -4.95 -7.19
N LEU A 67 -2.47 -6.19 -6.93
CA LEU A 67 -2.70 -6.76 -5.59
C LEU A 67 -2.15 -8.19 -5.52
N ILE A 68 -1.62 -8.58 -4.37
CA ILE A 68 -1.11 -9.93 -4.13
C ILE A 68 -2.12 -10.78 -3.35
N LEU A 69 -2.31 -12.03 -3.77
CA LEU A 69 -3.08 -13.02 -3.01
C LEU A 69 -2.22 -13.53 -1.84
N MET A 70 -2.72 -13.39 -0.62
CA MET A 70 -2.03 -13.85 0.59
C MET A 70 -2.29 -15.34 0.83
N ALA A 71 -1.24 -16.07 1.20
CA ALA A 71 -1.35 -17.45 1.63
C ALA A 71 -2.01 -17.53 3.02
N GLY A 72 -3.01 -18.39 3.18
CA GLY A 72 -3.70 -18.58 4.46
C GLY A 72 -5.13 -19.11 4.30
N PRO A 73 -5.87 -19.28 5.41
CA PRO A 73 -7.29 -19.63 5.35
C PRO A 73 -8.10 -18.45 4.78
N GLY A 74 -8.85 -18.73 3.71
CA GLY A 74 -9.66 -17.73 3.00
C GLY A 74 -8.92 -17.11 1.81
N THR A 75 -9.55 -16.15 1.17
CA THR A 75 -9.00 -15.41 0.03
C THR A 75 -8.85 -13.96 0.45
N TRP A 76 -7.61 -13.55 0.75
CA TRP A 76 -7.27 -12.19 1.14
C TRP A 76 -6.28 -11.60 0.14
N TYR A 77 -6.53 -10.36 -0.27
CA TYR A 77 -5.61 -9.62 -1.12
C TYR A 77 -4.96 -8.50 -0.31
N ALA A 78 -3.67 -8.26 -0.57
CA ALA A 78 -2.90 -7.21 0.05
C ALA A 78 -2.29 -6.28 -1.00
N ILE A 79 -1.98 -5.06 -0.56
CA ILE A 79 -1.14 -4.13 -1.30
C ILE A 79 0.31 -4.60 -1.18
N TYR A 80 1.07 -4.55 -2.26
CA TYR A 80 2.49 -4.89 -2.25
C TYR A 80 3.30 -3.94 -1.35
N GLY A 81 3.99 -4.49 -0.37
CA GLY A 81 4.99 -3.78 0.43
C GLY A 81 6.36 -3.72 -0.24
N GLY A 82 7.26 -2.92 0.30
CA GLY A 82 8.68 -2.89 -0.07
C GLY A 82 9.12 -1.66 -0.86
N ASP A 83 8.22 -0.79 -1.30
CA ASP A 83 8.56 0.53 -1.86
C ASP A 83 8.80 1.51 -0.70
N VAL A 84 9.97 1.35 -0.07
CA VAL A 84 10.41 2.11 1.12
C VAL A 84 10.78 3.54 0.72
N THR A 85 11.33 3.72 -0.48
CA THR A 85 11.75 5.02 -1.00
C THR A 85 10.60 5.83 -1.62
N GLN A 86 9.43 5.21 -1.81
CA GLN A 86 8.22 5.80 -2.36
C GLN A 86 8.41 6.33 -3.79
N ASP A 87 9.21 5.62 -4.60
CA ASP A 87 9.50 5.97 -5.99
C ASP A 87 8.58 5.26 -6.99
N GLY A 88 7.69 4.41 -6.50
CA GLY A 88 6.70 3.70 -7.29
C GLY A 88 7.22 2.39 -7.90
N SER A 89 8.40 1.93 -7.51
CA SER A 89 8.95 0.61 -7.83
C SER A 89 9.41 -0.09 -6.56
N VAL A 90 9.40 -1.42 -6.55
CA VAL A 90 10.13 -2.18 -5.52
C VAL A 90 11.41 -2.70 -6.15
N ASP A 91 12.56 -2.20 -5.71
CA ASP A 91 13.85 -2.64 -6.23
C ASP A 91 14.97 -2.61 -5.18
N THR A 92 16.22 -2.81 -5.63
CA THR A 92 17.38 -2.83 -4.73
C THR A 92 17.65 -1.50 -4.01
N GLY A 93 17.14 -0.38 -4.54
CA GLY A 93 17.19 0.93 -3.91
C GLY A 93 16.45 0.95 -2.58
N ASP A 94 15.37 0.19 -2.44
CA ASP A 94 14.60 0.08 -1.20
C ASP A 94 15.29 -0.74 -0.11
N MET A 95 16.26 -1.59 -0.48
CA MET A 95 17.01 -2.41 0.49
C MET A 95 18.00 -1.57 1.31
N THR A 96 18.57 -0.50 0.73
CA THR A 96 19.63 0.28 1.38
C THR A 96 19.16 0.98 2.67
N PRO A 97 17.98 1.64 2.71
CA PRO A 97 17.44 2.18 3.95
C PRO A 97 17.22 1.10 5.02
N VAL A 98 16.70 -0.07 4.64
CA VAL A 98 16.42 -1.18 5.56
C VAL A 98 17.72 -1.75 6.15
N ASP A 99 18.74 -1.97 5.33
CA ASP A 99 20.03 -2.50 5.78
C ASP A 99 20.74 -1.55 6.77
N ASN A 100 20.69 -0.24 6.50
CA ASN A 100 21.24 0.76 7.42
C ASN A 100 20.51 0.79 8.77
N ASP A 101 19.18 0.73 8.75
CA ASP A 101 18.36 0.76 9.96
C ASP A 101 18.49 -0.55 10.76
N ALA A 102 18.59 -1.70 10.09
CA ALA A 102 18.88 -2.99 10.71
C ALA A 102 20.24 -2.99 11.40
N ALA A 103 21.29 -2.46 10.74
CA ALA A 103 22.63 -2.33 11.33
C ALA A 103 22.66 -1.39 12.54
N ALA A 104 21.74 -0.43 12.60
CA ALA A 104 21.54 0.49 13.71
C ALA A 104 20.57 -0.04 14.79
N PHE A 105 20.02 -1.25 14.64
CA PHE A 105 19.02 -1.85 15.53
C PHE A 105 17.77 -0.96 15.72
N VAL A 106 17.33 -0.32 14.64
CA VAL A 106 16.09 0.47 14.64
C VAL A 106 14.89 -0.45 14.85
N ALA A 107 13.92 0.04 15.62
CA ALA A 107 12.71 -0.68 15.97
C ALA A 107 11.51 0.28 16.11
N GLY A 108 10.31 -0.27 16.08
CA GLY A 108 9.05 0.43 16.20
C GLY A 108 8.41 0.73 14.84
N TYR A 109 7.44 1.64 14.84
CA TYR A 109 6.68 2.01 13.65
C TYR A 109 7.50 2.96 12.75
N VAL A 110 8.38 2.38 11.94
CA VAL A 110 9.23 3.09 10.98
C VAL A 110 8.94 2.64 9.55
N VAL A 111 9.46 3.37 8.55
CA VAL A 111 9.22 3.06 7.13
C VAL A 111 9.94 1.77 6.69
N THR A 112 11.05 1.47 7.35
CA THR A 112 11.93 0.32 7.08
C THR A 112 11.44 -0.98 7.74
N ASP A 113 10.47 -0.91 8.65
CA ASP A 113 9.70 -2.06 9.17
C ASP A 113 8.59 -2.39 8.15
N VAL A 114 8.97 -3.17 7.15
CA VAL A 114 8.17 -3.55 5.98
C VAL A 114 7.16 -4.63 6.35
N ASN A 115 7.54 -5.57 7.22
CA ASN A 115 6.67 -6.65 7.66
C ASN A 115 5.70 -6.24 8.79
N GLY A 116 5.98 -5.12 9.48
CA GLY A 116 5.15 -4.56 10.54
C GLY A 116 5.27 -5.25 11.89
N ASP A 117 6.33 -6.02 12.14
CA ASP A 117 6.57 -6.73 13.41
C ASP A 117 7.24 -5.86 14.48
N GLY A 118 7.65 -4.64 14.11
CA GLY A 118 8.26 -3.66 14.99
C GLY A 118 9.77 -3.79 15.14
N SER A 119 10.43 -4.66 14.38
CA SER A 119 11.89 -4.75 14.27
C SER A 119 12.30 -4.50 12.82
N VAL A 120 13.41 -3.79 12.59
CA VAL A 120 13.98 -3.68 11.24
C VAL A 120 15.09 -4.71 11.08
N ASP A 121 14.88 -5.71 10.23
CA ASP A 121 15.86 -6.78 10.01
C ASP A 121 15.78 -7.42 8.61
N THR A 122 16.47 -8.56 8.44
CA THR A 122 16.53 -9.28 7.15
C THR A 122 15.17 -9.82 6.66
N ALA A 123 14.19 -9.97 7.54
CA ALA A 123 12.83 -10.38 7.17
C ALA A 123 12.13 -9.30 6.33
N ASP A 124 12.41 -8.01 6.60
CA ASP A 124 11.91 -6.90 5.79
C ASP A 124 12.49 -6.92 4.37
N ILE A 125 13.80 -7.17 4.26
CA ILE A 125 14.51 -7.29 2.97
C ILE A 125 13.93 -8.44 2.14
N THR A 126 13.49 -9.53 2.77
CA THR A 126 12.88 -10.67 2.06
C THR A 126 11.60 -10.26 1.31
N ILE A 127 10.83 -9.30 1.83
CA ILE A 127 9.65 -8.78 1.13
C ILE A 127 10.07 -7.97 -0.10
N ILE A 128 11.08 -7.11 0.06
CA ILE A 128 11.62 -6.29 -1.03
C ILE A 128 12.20 -7.18 -2.14
N ASP A 129 13.01 -8.17 -1.78
CA ASP A 129 13.65 -9.08 -2.75
C ASP A 129 12.63 -9.85 -3.59
N ASN A 130 11.61 -10.41 -2.94
CA ASN A 130 10.55 -11.15 -3.64
C ASN A 130 9.74 -10.24 -4.59
N ASN A 131 9.40 -9.02 -4.16
CA ASN A 131 8.61 -8.10 -4.97
C ASN A 131 9.45 -7.45 -6.08
N SER A 132 10.73 -7.22 -5.86
CA SER A 132 11.71 -6.81 -6.87
C SER A 132 11.87 -7.89 -7.95
N ALA A 133 12.04 -9.15 -7.56
CA ALA A 133 12.10 -10.28 -8.49
C ALA A 133 10.81 -10.45 -9.32
N ALA A 134 9.67 -10.00 -8.79
CA ALA A 134 8.38 -9.98 -9.48
C ALA A 134 8.13 -8.70 -10.30
N PHE A 135 9.10 -7.77 -10.36
CA PHE A 135 8.99 -6.47 -11.06
C PHE A 135 7.78 -5.64 -10.62
N VAL A 136 7.49 -5.68 -9.32
CA VAL A 136 6.34 -4.96 -8.75
C VAL A 136 6.58 -3.45 -8.86
N THR A 137 5.65 -2.78 -9.53
CA THR A 137 5.64 -1.32 -9.70
C THR A 137 4.23 -0.78 -9.49
N SER A 138 4.13 0.52 -9.25
CA SER A 138 2.87 1.24 -9.20
C SER A 138 2.15 1.19 -10.55
N ALA A 139 0.83 1.12 -10.49
CA ALA A 139 -0.03 1.10 -11.67
C ALA A 139 -1.13 2.14 -11.50
N THR A 140 -1.11 3.17 -12.34
CA THR A 140 -2.07 4.28 -12.34
C THR A 140 -2.66 4.50 -13.73
N PRO A 141 -3.85 5.12 -13.82
CA PRO A 141 -4.45 5.55 -15.09
C PRO A 141 -3.58 6.48 -15.93
#